data_AF-Q68CM9-F1
#
_entry.id   AF-Q68CM9-F1
#
_cell.length_a   1.000
_cell.length_b   1.000
_cell.length_c   1.000
_cell.angle_alpha   90.00
_cell.angle_beta   90.00
_cell.angle_gamma   90.00
#
_symmetry.space_group_name_H-M   'P 1'
#
loop_
_entity.id
_entity.type
_entity.pdbx_description
1 polymer ?
#
loop_
_entity_poly.entity_id
_entity_poly.type
_entity_poly.pdbx_seq_one_letter_code
_entity_poly.pdbx_strand_id
1 'polypeptide(L)'
;VFDEVDTDQSGVLSDREIRTLATRIHELPLSLQDLTGLEHMLINCSKMLPADITQLNNIPPTQESYYDPNLPPVTKSLVTNCKPVTDKIHKAYKDKNKYRFEIMGEEEIAFKMIRTNVSHVVGQLDDIRKNPRKFVCLNDNIDHNHKDAQTVKAVLRDFYESMFPIPSQFELPREYRNRFLHMHELQEWRAYRDKLKFWTHCVLATLIMFTIFSFFAEQLIALKRKIFPRRRIHKEASPNRIRV
;
A
#
# COMPACT_ATOMS: atom_id res chain seq x y z
N VAL A 1 -12.73 -23.54 -8.43
CA VAL A 1 -11.27 -23.64 -8.66
C VAL A 1 -10.77 -22.49 -9.50
N PHE A 2 -11.05 -22.42 -10.81
CA PHE A 2 -10.57 -21.30 -11.64
C PHE A 2 -10.96 -19.95 -11.03
N ASP A 3 -12.26 -19.72 -10.81
CA ASP A 3 -12.79 -18.48 -10.22
C ASP A 3 -12.33 -18.23 -8.76
N GLU A 4 -11.73 -19.22 -8.10
CA GLU A 4 -11.17 -19.06 -6.75
C GLU A 4 -9.69 -18.66 -6.80
N VAL A 5 -9.00 -19.05 -7.87
CA VAL A 5 -7.59 -18.74 -8.12
C VAL A 5 -7.45 -17.42 -8.89
N ASP A 6 -8.42 -17.06 -9.72
CA ASP A 6 -8.58 -15.76 -10.38
C ASP A 6 -9.03 -14.71 -9.34
N THR A 7 -8.06 -14.22 -8.57
CA THR A 7 -8.26 -13.36 -7.40
C THR A 7 -8.63 -11.93 -7.77
N ASP A 8 -8.21 -11.45 -8.94
CA ASP A 8 -8.58 -10.13 -9.46
C ASP A 8 -9.82 -10.16 -10.37
N GLN A 9 -10.36 -11.35 -10.65
CA GLN A 9 -11.52 -11.58 -11.51
C GLN A 9 -11.34 -11.04 -12.93
N SER A 10 -10.10 -11.03 -13.42
CA SER A 10 -9.76 -10.61 -14.78
C SER A 10 -10.23 -11.61 -15.84
N GLY A 11 -10.55 -12.85 -15.45
CA GLY A 11 -10.95 -13.93 -16.34
C GLY A 11 -9.76 -14.67 -16.98
N VAL A 12 -8.54 -14.27 -16.65
CA VAL A 12 -7.28 -14.90 -17.07
C VAL A 12 -6.38 -15.07 -15.86
N LEU A 13 -5.65 -16.18 -15.75
CA LEU A 13 -4.69 -16.35 -14.66
C LEU A 13 -3.36 -15.67 -15.01
N SER A 14 -2.88 -14.82 -14.12
CA SER A 14 -1.52 -14.26 -14.13
C SER A 14 -0.46 -15.30 -13.71
N ASP A 15 0.83 -15.02 -13.91
CA ASP A 15 1.93 -15.91 -13.44
C ASP A 15 1.84 -16.23 -11.94
N ARG A 16 1.37 -15.25 -11.15
CA ARG A 16 1.19 -15.36 -9.69
C ARG A 16 0.07 -16.33 -9.33
N GLU A 17 -1.04 -16.25 -10.05
CA GLU A 17 -2.20 -17.11 -9.86
C GLU A 17 -1.94 -18.52 -10.40
N ILE A 18 -1.17 -18.65 -11.48
CA ILE A 18 -0.66 -19.93 -11.99
C ILE A 18 0.24 -20.59 -10.93
N ARG A 19 1.13 -19.83 -10.27
CA ARG A 19 1.91 -20.36 -9.14
C ARG A 19 0.98 -20.82 -8.01
N THR A 20 -0.03 -20.03 -7.67
CA THR A 20 -1.02 -20.40 -6.64
C THR A 20 -1.75 -21.70 -7.00
N LEU A 21 -2.17 -21.87 -8.26
CA LEU A 21 -2.71 -23.14 -8.75
C LEU A 21 -1.70 -24.30 -8.63
N ALA A 22 -0.45 -24.07 -9.03
CA ALA A 22 0.62 -25.06 -8.99
C ALA A 22 0.86 -25.57 -7.56
N THR A 23 0.92 -24.67 -6.56
CA THR A 23 1.07 -25.07 -5.15
C THR A 23 -0.06 -25.95 -4.64
N ARG A 24 -1.27 -25.81 -5.18
CA ARG A 24 -2.43 -26.62 -4.78
C ARG A 24 -2.44 -28.00 -5.42
N ILE A 25 -1.94 -28.14 -6.67
CA ILE A 25 -2.00 -29.41 -7.42
C ILE A 25 -0.70 -30.23 -7.37
N HIS A 26 0.39 -29.67 -6.84
CA HIS A 26 1.67 -30.35 -6.61
C HIS A 26 1.99 -30.49 -5.11
N GLU A 27 2.97 -31.34 -4.80
CA GLU A 27 3.54 -31.42 -3.45
C GLU A 27 4.51 -30.27 -3.18
N LEU A 28 4.60 -29.87 -1.92
CA LEU A 28 5.55 -28.85 -1.48
C LEU A 28 6.86 -29.49 -1.00
N PRO A 29 8.02 -28.81 -1.17
CA PRO A 29 8.21 -27.48 -1.76
C PRO A 29 8.02 -27.48 -3.29
N LEU A 30 7.38 -26.42 -3.82
CA LEU A 30 7.13 -26.31 -5.26
C LEU A 30 8.47 -26.15 -6.01
N SER A 31 8.78 -27.10 -6.89
CA SER A 31 9.99 -27.03 -7.71
C SER A 31 9.76 -26.17 -8.96
N LEU A 32 10.84 -25.67 -9.57
CA LEU A 32 10.74 -24.98 -10.85
C LEU A 32 10.17 -25.91 -11.94
N GLN A 33 10.51 -27.20 -11.89
CA GLN A 33 10.03 -28.19 -12.84
C GLN A 33 8.52 -28.43 -12.74
N ASP A 34 7.96 -28.35 -11.53
CA ASP A 34 6.51 -28.45 -11.35
C ASP A 34 5.78 -27.27 -12.01
N LEU A 35 6.32 -26.05 -11.85
CA LEU A 35 5.75 -24.84 -12.43
C LEU A 35 5.85 -24.82 -13.96
N THR A 36 7.06 -25.04 -14.51
CA THR A 36 7.26 -25.09 -15.96
C THR A 36 6.53 -26.27 -16.60
N GLY A 37 6.42 -27.39 -15.87
CA GLY A 37 5.60 -28.52 -16.28
C GLY A 37 4.12 -28.16 -16.44
N LEU A 38 3.58 -27.36 -15.51
CA LEU A 38 2.21 -26.84 -15.60
C LEU A 38 2.03 -25.89 -16.78
N GLU A 39 2.94 -24.94 -16.95
CA GLU A 39 2.94 -24.00 -18.09
C GLU A 39 2.99 -24.74 -19.42
N HIS A 40 3.89 -25.73 -19.57
CA HIS A 40 3.97 -26.55 -20.78
C HIS A 40 2.71 -27.36 -21.04
N MET A 41 2.03 -27.88 -20.00
CA MET A 41 0.72 -28.53 -20.18
C MET A 41 -0.31 -27.56 -20.75
N LEU A 42 -0.38 -26.33 -20.24
CA LEU A 42 -1.28 -25.29 -20.72
C LEU A 42 -0.97 -24.87 -22.17
N ILE A 43 0.32 -24.67 -22.49
CA ILE A 43 0.80 -24.36 -23.85
C ILE A 43 0.44 -25.48 -24.83
N ASN A 44 0.61 -26.74 -24.44
CA ASN A 44 0.29 -27.86 -25.32
C ASN A 44 -1.23 -27.99 -25.52
N CYS A 45 -2.01 -27.81 -24.45
CA CYS A 45 -3.47 -27.80 -24.54
C CYS A 45 -3.99 -26.68 -25.45
N SER A 46 -3.43 -25.47 -25.40
CA SER A 46 -3.89 -24.37 -26.25
C SER A 46 -3.66 -24.65 -27.74
N LYS A 47 -2.57 -25.33 -28.09
CA LYS A 47 -2.27 -25.73 -29.48
C LYS A 47 -3.18 -26.84 -30.00
N MET A 48 -3.69 -27.69 -29.11
CA MET A 48 -4.58 -28.80 -29.48
C MET A 48 -6.06 -28.42 -29.54
N LEU A 49 -6.45 -27.39 -28.79
CA LEU A 49 -7.83 -26.93 -28.73
C LEU A 49 -8.17 -26.04 -29.94
N PRO A 50 -9.37 -26.18 -30.54
CA PRO A 50 -9.87 -25.26 -31.55
C PRO A 50 -9.89 -23.81 -31.07
N ALA A 51 -9.56 -22.86 -31.96
CA ALA A 51 -9.52 -21.43 -31.65
C ALA A 51 -10.85 -20.91 -31.05
N ASP A 52 -11.98 -21.42 -31.54
CA ASP A 52 -13.33 -21.06 -31.06
C ASP A 52 -13.55 -21.38 -29.57
N ILE A 53 -12.86 -22.40 -29.04
CA ILE A 53 -12.96 -22.82 -27.63
C ILE A 53 -12.05 -21.95 -26.75
N THR A 54 -10.86 -21.62 -27.24
CA THR A 54 -9.90 -20.81 -26.46
C THR A 54 -10.35 -19.37 -26.25
N GLN A 55 -11.27 -18.87 -27.09
CA GLN A 55 -11.85 -17.51 -27.03
C GLN A 55 -10.81 -16.38 -26.90
N LEU A 56 -9.58 -16.59 -27.39
CA LEU A 56 -8.47 -15.64 -27.24
C LEU A 56 -8.81 -14.24 -27.81
N ASN A 57 -9.65 -14.19 -28.85
CA ASN A 57 -10.02 -12.97 -29.55
C ASN A 57 -11.06 -12.10 -28.80
N ASN A 58 -11.72 -12.65 -27.77
CA ASN A 58 -12.80 -11.96 -27.03
C ASN A 58 -12.33 -11.40 -25.69
N ILE A 59 -11.08 -11.67 -25.31
CA ILE A 59 -10.52 -11.16 -24.07
C ILE A 59 -10.16 -9.70 -24.34
N PRO A 60 -10.77 -8.72 -23.63
CA PRO A 60 -10.30 -7.34 -23.72
C PRO A 60 -8.80 -7.35 -23.45
N PRO A 61 -7.97 -6.55 -24.13
CA PRO A 61 -6.52 -6.62 -23.98
C PRO A 61 -6.15 -6.50 -22.51
N THR A 62 -5.92 -7.64 -21.87
CA THR A 62 -5.47 -7.70 -20.50
C THR A 62 -4.01 -7.29 -20.56
N GLN A 63 -3.59 -6.45 -19.61
CA GLN A 63 -2.19 -6.03 -19.49
C GLN A 63 -1.25 -7.16 -19.04
N GLU A 64 -1.77 -8.39 -18.91
CA GLU A 64 -1.01 -9.54 -18.42
C GLU A 64 0.09 -9.91 -19.41
N SER A 65 1.33 -9.79 -18.94
CA SER A 65 2.54 -10.14 -19.66
C SER A 65 3.21 -11.29 -18.92
N TYR A 66 3.09 -12.49 -19.46
CA TYR A 66 3.72 -13.69 -18.92
C TYR A 66 5.24 -13.65 -19.02
N TYR A 67 5.94 -14.32 -18.09
CA TYR A 67 7.39 -14.52 -18.17
C TYR A 67 7.79 -15.39 -19.37
N ASP A 68 7.05 -16.46 -19.66
CA ASP A 68 7.21 -17.22 -20.90
C ASP A 68 6.35 -16.59 -22.01
N PRO A 69 6.96 -16.00 -23.06
CA PRO A 69 6.21 -15.37 -24.15
C PRO A 69 5.39 -16.37 -24.98
N ASN A 70 5.62 -17.68 -24.84
CA ASN A 70 4.85 -18.72 -25.53
C ASN A 70 3.59 -19.13 -24.76
N LEU A 71 3.45 -18.71 -23.49
CA LEU A 71 2.28 -19.00 -22.69
C LEU A 71 1.11 -18.13 -23.17
N PRO A 72 0.02 -18.74 -23.69
CA PRO A 72 -1.16 -17.99 -24.08
C PRO A 72 -1.92 -17.49 -22.84
N PRO A 73 -2.85 -16.53 -23.01
CA PRO A 73 -3.81 -16.17 -21.98
C PRO A 73 -4.49 -17.41 -21.35
N VAL A 74 -4.28 -17.60 -20.05
CA VAL A 74 -4.76 -18.78 -19.32
C VAL A 74 -6.20 -18.55 -18.88
N THR A 75 -7.13 -18.76 -19.80
CA THR A 75 -8.57 -18.54 -19.56
C THR A 75 -9.24 -19.73 -18.87
N LYS A 76 -10.42 -19.49 -18.31
CA LYS A 76 -11.27 -20.55 -17.75
C LYS A 76 -11.52 -21.67 -18.74
N SER A 77 -11.80 -21.33 -20.00
CA SER A 77 -12.06 -22.31 -21.07
C SER A 77 -10.84 -23.17 -21.37
N LEU A 78 -9.64 -22.58 -21.41
CA LEU A 78 -8.40 -23.35 -21.59
C LEU A 78 -8.21 -24.33 -20.45
N VAL A 79 -8.35 -23.87 -19.20
CA VAL A 79 -8.15 -24.72 -18.02
C VAL A 79 -9.17 -25.85 -17.96
N THR A 80 -10.46 -25.59 -18.19
CA THR A 80 -11.51 -26.63 -18.10
C THR A 80 -11.40 -27.68 -19.21
N ASN A 81 -10.97 -27.29 -20.41
CA ASN A 81 -10.81 -28.21 -21.55
C ASN A 81 -9.45 -28.90 -21.61
N CYS A 82 -8.49 -28.49 -20.76
CA CYS A 82 -7.17 -29.13 -20.69
C CYS A 82 -7.19 -30.34 -19.74
N LYS A 83 -7.56 -31.52 -20.27
CA LYS A 83 -7.72 -32.75 -19.48
C LYS A 83 -6.56 -33.05 -18.50
N PRO A 84 -5.27 -32.97 -18.89
CA PRO A 84 -4.16 -33.24 -17.95
C PRO A 84 -4.15 -32.31 -16.72
N VAL A 85 -4.53 -31.04 -16.92
CA VAL A 85 -4.62 -30.04 -15.85
C VAL A 85 -5.87 -30.28 -15.01
N THR A 86 -7.02 -30.49 -15.65
CA THR A 86 -8.29 -30.80 -14.97
C THR A 86 -8.18 -32.05 -14.11
N ASP A 87 -7.52 -33.11 -14.57
CA ASP A 87 -7.31 -34.34 -13.80
C ASP A 87 -6.45 -34.09 -12.55
N LYS A 88 -5.40 -33.26 -12.66
CA LYS A 88 -4.58 -32.84 -11.50
C LYS A 88 -5.38 -32.01 -10.51
N ILE A 89 -6.20 -31.08 -11.01
CA ILE A 89 -7.10 -30.27 -10.18
C ILE A 89 -8.08 -31.16 -9.42
N HIS A 90 -8.77 -32.09 -10.10
CA HIS A 90 -9.73 -32.98 -9.45
C HIS A 90 -9.08 -33.88 -8.40
N LYS A 91 -7.84 -34.32 -8.61
CA LYS A 91 -7.10 -35.11 -7.63
C LYS A 91 -6.74 -34.31 -6.37
N ALA A 92 -6.44 -33.01 -6.53
CA ALA A 92 -5.93 -32.18 -5.46
C ALA A 92 -7.02 -31.49 -4.63
N TYR A 93 -8.13 -31.11 -5.27
CA TYR A 93 -9.20 -30.38 -4.62
C TYR A 93 -10.22 -31.35 -3.99
N LYS A 94 -10.63 -31.03 -2.75
CA LYS A 94 -11.65 -31.79 -2.02
C LYS A 94 -13.05 -31.46 -2.55
N ASP A 95 -13.98 -32.40 -2.33
CA ASP A 95 -15.40 -32.15 -2.58
C ASP A 95 -15.93 -31.00 -1.73
N LYS A 96 -16.94 -30.32 -2.27
CA LYS A 96 -17.58 -29.18 -1.60
C LYS A 96 -18.32 -29.65 -0.35
N ASN A 97 -18.09 -28.97 0.77
CA ASN A 97 -18.82 -29.21 2.02
C ASN A 97 -20.34 -29.09 1.79
N LYS A 98 -21.11 -30.00 2.41
CA LYS A 98 -22.58 -30.03 2.33
C LYS A 98 -23.22 -28.76 2.90
N TYR A 99 -22.67 -28.25 4.01
CA TYR A 99 -23.19 -27.08 4.72
C TYR A 99 -22.39 -25.82 4.37
N ARG A 100 -23.08 -24.68 4.31
CA ARG A 100 -22.46 -23.38 3.98
C ARG A 100 -21.62 -22.82 5.13
N PHE A 101 -21.96 -23.19 6.37
CA PHE A 101 -21.33 -22.68 7.58
C PHE A 101 -21.10 -23.83 8.55
N GLU A 102 -19.99 -23.78 9.26
CA GLU A 102 -19.64 -24.69 10.34
C GLU A 102 -18.84 -23.92 11.40
N ILE A 103 -18.97 -24.36 12.66
CA ILE A 103 -18.14 -23.87 13.75
C ILE A 103 -16.82 -24.65 13.68
N MET A 104 -15.71 -23.93 13.59
CA MET A 104 -14.37 -24.51 13.48
C MET A 104 -13.55 -24.12 14.71
N GLY A 105 -12.52 -24.91 15.01
CA GLY A 105 -11.60 -24.63 16.12
C GLY A 105 -10.41 -23.75 15.70
N GLU A 106 -9.39 -23.76 16.55
CA GLU A 106 -8.16 -22.96 16.38
C GLU A 106 -7.24 -23.50 15.27
N GLU A 107 -7.46 -24.72 14.80
CA GLU A 107 -6.70 -25.36 13.69
C GLU A 107 -6.79 -24.60 12.36
N GLU A 108 -7.74 -23.66 12.27
CA GLU A 108 -7.99 -22.80 11.11
C GLU A 108 -7.29 -21.43 11.23
N ILE A 109 -6.37 -21.31 12.18
CA ILE A 109 -5.49 -20.17 12.36
C ILE A 109 -4.05 -20.59 12.01
N ALA A 110 -3.44 -19.92 11.04
CA ALA A 110 -2.04 -20.10 10.68
C ALA A 110 -1.19 -18.94 11.20
N PHE A 111 -0.24 -19.23 12.09
CA PHE A 111 0.80 -18.29 12.51
C PHE A 111 2.12 -18.62 11.81
N LYS A 112 2.66 -17.71 11.01
CA LYS A 112 3.97 -17.85 10.36
C LYS A 112 4.89 -16.72 10.78
N MET A 113 6.02 -17.08 11.40
CA MET A 113 7.10 -16.15 11.71
C MET A 113 7.98 -16.01 10.47
N ILE A 114 8.00 -14.83 9.86
CA ILE A 114 8.74 -14.57 8.61
C ILE A 114 10.15 -14.10 8.95
N ARG A 115 11.13 -14.95 8.68
CA ARG A 115 12.56 -14.67 8.94
C ARG A 115 13.28 -14.22 7.67
N THR A 116 14.54 -13.81 7.78
CA THR A 116 15.33 -13.34 6.62
C THR A 116 15.85 -14.44 5.66
N ASN A 117 15.35 -15.68 5.75
CA ASN A 117 15.75 -16.77 4.86
C ASN A 117 14.73 -16.90 3.72
N VAL A 118 15.12 -16.49 2.51
CA VAL A 118 14.23 -16.45 1.34
C VAL A 118 13.58 -17.82 1.06
N SER A 119 14.37 -18.90 1.01
CA SER A 119 13.86 -20.23 0.70
C SER A 119 12.82 -20.72 1.71
N HIS A 120 13.07 -20.46 3.00
CA HIS A 120 12.12 -20.82 4.06
C HIS A 120 10.83 -20.01 3.94
N VAL A 121 10.92 -18.70 3.66
CA VAL A 121 9.76 -17.83 3.48
C VAL A 121 8.93 -18.26 2.28
N VAL A 122 9.56 -18.55 1.14
CA VAL A 122 8.86 -19.07 -0.05
C VAL A 122 8.08 -20.34 0.30
N GLY A 123 8.72 -21.30 1.00
CA GLY A 123 8.05 -22.51 1.44
C GLY A 123 6.88 -22.27 2.40
N GLN A 124 7.02 -21.34 3.36
CA GLN A 124 5.93 -20.97 4.28
C GLN A 124 4.74 -20.33 3.56
N LEU A 125 4.99 -19.49 2.55
CA LEU A 125 3.94 -18.82 1.78
C LEU A 125 3.27 -19.78 0.80
N ASP A 126 4.03 -20.68 0.18
CA ASP A 126 3.47 -21.73 -0.68
C ASP A 126 2.62 -22.72 0.14
N ASP A 127 2.97 -23.00 1.40
CA ASP A 127 2.11 -23.75 2.32
C ASP A 127 0.77 -23.06 2.60
N ILE A 128 0.77 -21.73 2.74
CA ILE A 128 -0.49 -20.96 2.89
C ILE A 128 -1.32 -21.02 1.61
N ARG A 129 -0.69 -20.93 0.43
CA ARG A 129 -1.39 -21.06 -0.86
C ARG A 129 -2.03 -22.45 -1.03
N LYS A 130 -1.31 -23.51 -0.65
CA LYS A 130 -1.78 -24.91 -0.71
C LYS A 130 -2.91 -25.16 0.30
N ASN A 131 -2.75 -24.67 1.52
CA ASN A 131 -3.64 -24.93 2.65
C ASN A 131 -4.29 -23.62 3.13
N PRO A 132 -5.29 -23.09 2.41
CA PRO A 132 -5.94 -21.84 2.79
C PRO A 132 -6.63 -22.00 4.15
N ARG A 133 -6.31 -21.09 5.09
CA ARG A 133 -6.89 -21.02 6.43
C ARG A 133 -7.76 -19.77 6.56
N LYS A 134 -8.75 -19.79 7.46
CA LYS A 134 -9.59 -18.60 7.69
C LYS A 134 -8.82 -17.42 8.27
N PHE A 135 -7.84 -17.69 9.14
CA PHE A 135 -7.00 -16.65 9.72
C PHE A 135 -5.54 -16.96 9.42
N VAL A 136 -4.82 -15.99 8.85
CA VAL A 136 -3.39 -16.07 8.59
C VAL A 136 -2.71 -14.87 9.22
N CYS A 137 -1.78 -15.13 10.15
CA CYS A 137 -0.95 -14.11 10.78
C CYS A 137 0.50 -14.31 10.31
N LEU A 138 1.00 -13.31 9.57
CA LEU A 138 2.40 -13.23 9.19
C LEU A 138 3.10 -12.25 10.12
N ASN A 139 3.96 -12.75 11.00
CA ASN A 139 4.73 -11.91 11.90
C ASN A 139 6.07 -11.53 11.25
N ASP A 140 6.40 -10.25 11.24
CA ASP A 140 7.67 -9.75 10.72
C ASP A 140 8.80 -10.01 11.74
N ASN A 141 9.60 -11.05 11.47
CA ASN A 141 10.84 -11.36 12.19
C ASN A 141 12.06 -11.19 11.26
N ILE A 142 11.96 -10.32 10.26
CA ILE A 142 13.03 -10.09 9.31
C ILE A 142 14.08 -9.21 9.97
N ASP A 143 15.34 -9.65 9.96
CA ASP A 143 16.47 -8.75 10.15
C ASP A 143 16.59 -7.84 8.93
N HIS A 144 16.05 -6.62 9.05
CA HIS A 144 16.02 -5.63 7.98
C HIS A 144 17.40 -5.11 7.55
N ASN A 145 18.46 -5.39 8.33
CA ASN A 145 19.83 -5.02 7.97
C ASN A 145 20.52 -6.08 7.13
N HIS A 146 19.96 -7.30 7.04
CA HIS A 146 20.52 -8.37 6.24
C HIS A 146 20.28 -8.14 4.74
N LYS A 147 21.25 -8.53 3.91
CA LYS A 147 21.20 -8.35 2.44
C LYS A 147 19.95 -8.95 1.79
N ASP A 148 19.47 -10.08 2.32
CA ASP A 148 18.32 -10.82 1.78
C ASP A 148 16.96 -10.22 2.21
N ALA A 149 16.95 -9.25 3.13
CA ALA A 149 15.71 -8.65 3.62
C ALA A 149 14.88 -8.00 2.51
N GLN A 150 15.55 -7.42 1.50
CA GLN A 150 14.86 -6.84 0.34
C GLN A 150 14.19 -7.91 -0.50
N THR A 151 14.85 -9.05 -0.73
CA THR A 151 14.27 -10.18 -1.45
C THR A 151 13.09 -10.78 -0.68
N VAL A 152 13.20 -10.93 0.65
CA VAL A 152 12.09 -11.39 1.48
C VAL A 152 10.88 -10.44 1.39
N LYS A 153 11.11 -9.13 1.43
CA LYS A 153 10.04 -8.12 1.25
C LYS A 153 9.40 -8.21 -0.14
N ALA A 154 10.18 -8.43 -1.19
CA ALA A 154 9.66 -8.61 -2.54
C ALA A 154 8.79 -9.87 -2.64
N VAL A 155 9.25 -10.99 -2.07
CA VAL A 155 8.49 -12.26 -2.02
C VAL A 155 7.18 -12.10 -1.23
N LEU A 156 7.20 -11.39 -0.09
CA LEU A 156 5.98 -11.09 0.65
C LEU A 156 5.00 -10.23 -0.15
N ARG A 157 5.51 -9.19 -0.83
CA ARG A 157 4.67 -8.33 -1.68
C ARG A 157 4.04 -9.13 -2.80
N ASP A 158 4.81 -9.99 -3.45
CA ASP A 158 4.32 -10.89 -4.50
C ASP A 158 3.22 -11.83 -3.99
N PHE A 159 3.38 -12.38 -2.79
CA PHE A 159 2.33 -13.18 -2.14
C PHE A 159 1.05 -12.39 -1.86
N TYR A 160 1.15 -11.19 -1.29
CA TYR A 160 -0.03 -10.36 -1.04
C TYR A 160 -0.71 -9.94 -2.34
N GLU A 161 0.04 -9.48 -3.34
CA GLU A 161 -0.52 -9.10 -4.64
C GLU A 161 -1.14 -10.30 -5.37
N SER A 162 -0.70 -11.54 -5.10
CA SER A 162 -1.30 -12.77 -5.66
C SER A 162 -2.59 -13.21 -4.96
N MET A 163 -2.77 -12.90 -3.68
CA MET A 163 -3.92 -13.36 -2.88
C MET A 163 -4.96 -12.25 -2.67
N PHE A 164 -4.49 -11.00 -2.70
CA PHE A 164 -5.23 -9.77 -2.42
C PHE A 164 -4.79 -8.66 -3.39
N PRO A 165 -5.03 -8.82 -4.70
CA PRO A 165 -4.58 -7.87 -5.73
C PRO A 165 -5.24 -6.49 -5.59
N ILE A 166 -6.45 -6.45 -5.03
CA ILE A 166 -7.21 -5.21 -4.83
C ILE A 166 -6.84 -4.62 -3.46
N PRO A 167 -6.26 -3.42 -3.41
CA PRO A 167 -5.87 -2.79 -2.16
C PRO A 167 -7.11 -2.46 -1.33
N SER A 168 -7.01 -2.66 -0.02
CA SER A 168 -8.05 -2.25 0.93
C SER A 168 -8.24 -0.73 0.93
N GLN A 169 -9.44 -0.26 1.23
CA GLN A 169 -9.72 1.17 1.47
C GLN A 169 -8.88 1.78 2.61
N PHE A 170 -8.31 0.93 3.47
CA PHE A 170 -7.44 1.34 4.59
C PHE A 170 -5.96 1.33 4.21
N GLU A 171 -5.59 0.83 3.04
CA GLU A 171 -4.21 0.88 2.56
C GLU A 171 -3.87 2.28 2.05
N LEU A 172 -2.66 2.72 2.38
CA LEU A 172 -2.14 3.97 1.87
C LEU A 172 -1.61 3.78 0.44
N PRO A 173 -1.66 4.81 -0.42
CA PRO A 173 -0.99 4.75 -1.71
C PRO A 173 0.52 4.48 -1.55
N ARG A 174 1.16 3.93 -2.58
CA ARG A 174 2.54 3.38 -2.51
C ARG A 174 3.59 4.39 -2.01
N GLU A 175 3.39 5.68 -2.27
CA GLU A 175 4.29 6.76 -1.90
C GLU A 175 4.05 7.28 -0.47
N TYR A 176 2.95 6.85 0.15
CA TYR A 176 2.55 7.30 1.47
C TYR A 176 2.88 6.24 2.51
N ARG A 177 3.33 6.71 3.67
CA ARG A 177 3.48 5.90 4.87
C ARG A 177 2.71 6.55 6.00
N ASN A 178 2.17 5.71 6.88
CA ASN A 178 1.55 6.24 8.07
C ASN A 178 2.63 6.89 8.93
N ARG A 179 2.54 8.21 9.11
CA ARG A 179 3.53 8.98 9.86
C ARG A 179 3.45 8.71 11.36
N PHE A 180 2.27 8.38 11.87
CA PHE A 180 2.01 8.22 13.30
C PHE A 180 1.41 6.85 13.54
N LEU A 181 2.09 6.03 14.33
CA LEU A 181 1.57 4.70 14.64
C LEU A 181 0.40 4.80 15.63
N HIS A 182 0.43 5.80 16.51
CA HIS A 182 -0.54 5.99 17.57
C HIS A 182 -1.27 7.34 17.49
N MET A 183 -2.51 7.36 17.99
CA MET A 183 -3.38 8.56 17.95
C MET A 183 -2.81 9.73 18.76
N HIS A 184 -2.13 9.47 19.87
CA HIS A 184 -1.56 10.51 20.73
C HIS A 184 -0.44 11.28 20.01
N GLU A 185 0.44 10.59 19.28
CA GLU A 185 1.51 11.22 18.49
C GLU A 185 0.94 12.19 17.45
N LEU A 186 -0.14 11.79 16.78
CA LEU A 186 -0.85 12.63 15.83
C LEU A 186 -1.47 13.87 16.51
N GLN A 187 -2.06 13.70 17.69
CA GLN A 187 -2.66 14.79 18.47
C GLN A 187 -1.61 15.80 18.92
N GLU A 188 -0.49 15.33 19.46
CA GLU A 188 0.64 16.18 19.86
C GLU A 188 1.22 16.94 18.68
N TRP A 189 1.41 16.26 17.55
CA TRP A 189 1.89 16.90 16.33
C TRP A 189 0.93 17.96 15.79
N ARG A 190 -0.38 17.69 15.82
CA ARG A 190 -1.41 18.68 15.45
C ARG A 190 -1.36 19.90 16.37
N ALA A 191 -1.33 19.68 17.69
CA ALA A 191 -1.24 20.76 18.68
C ALA A 191 0.03 21.61 18.52
N TYR A 192 1.17 20.98 18.26
CA TYR A 192 2.42 21.68 17.97
C TYR A 192 2.32 22.51 16.68
N ARG A 193 1.81 21.92 15.60
CA ARG A 193 1.65 22.60 14.30
C ARG A 193 0.68 23.78 14.41
N ASP A 194 -0.40 23.65 15.17
CA ASP A 194 -1.38 24.73 15.34
C ASP A 194 -0.82 25.87 16.19
N LYS A 195 -0.04 25.58 17.24
CA LYS A 195 0.72 26.60 17.99
C LYS A 195 1.72 27.32 17.08
N LEU A 196 2.48 26.58 16.27
CA LEU A 196 3.45 27.17 15.35
C LEU A 196 2.77 28.06 14.30
N LYS A 197 1.67 27.61 13.69
CA LYS A 197 0.87 28.43 12.77
C LYS A 197 0.39 29.70 13.43
N PHE A 198 -0.14 29.60 14.66
CA PHE A 198 -0.61 30.76 15.42
C PHE A 198 0.51 31.80 15.59
N TRP A 199 1.68 31.37 16.08
CA TRP A 199 2.83 32.28 16.24
C TRP A 199 3.33 32.85 14.92
N THR A 200 3.40 32.04 13.85
CA THR A 200 3.77 32.52 12.51
C THR A 200 2.80 33.58 11.98
N HIS A 201 1.49 33.39 12.20
CA HIS A 201 0.48 34.39 11.82
C HIS A 201 0.60 35.67 12.66
N CYS A 202 0.84 35.57 13.97
CA CYS A 202 1.11 36.73 14.81
C CYS A 202 2.34 37.52 14.31
N VAL A 203 3.45 36.83 14.03
CA VAL A 203 4.67 37.49 13.49
C VAL A 203 4.39 38.15 12.15
N LEU A 204 3.73 37.45 11.21
CA LEU A 204 3.38 38.01 9.91
C LEU A 204 2.50 39.25 10.04
N ALA A 205 1.47 39.22 10.89
CA ALA A 205 0.60 40.36 11.15
C ALA A 205 1.39 41.55 11.74
N THR A 206 2.30 41.30 12.69
CA THR A 206 3.15 42.37 13.24
C THR A 206 4.07 42.99 12.19
N LEU A 207 4.65 42.18 11.28
CA LEU A 207 5.48 42.68 10.18
C LEU A 207 4.66 43.53 9.20
N ILE A 208 3.45 43.10 8.84
CA ILE A 208 2.55 43.87 7.98
C ILE A 208 2.15 45.20 8.65
N MET A 209 1.81 45.19 9.93
CA MET A 209 1.49 46.43 10.64
C MET A 209 2.71 47.35 10.70
N PHE A 210 3.90 46.82 10.98
CA PHE A 210 5.13 47.59 11.01
C PHE A 210 5.42 48.24 9.65
N THR A 211 5.29 47.52 8.53
CA THR A 211 5.51 48.09 7.20
C THR A 211 4.50 49.20 6.87
N ILE A 212 3.23 49.03 7.23
CA ILE A 212 2.20 50.08 7.09
C ILE A 212 2.57 51.31 7.94
N PHE A 213 2.94 51.11 9.21
CA PHE A 213 3.35 52.20 10.10
C PHE A 213 4.57 52.96 9.58
N SER A 214 5.58 52.25 9.06
CA SER A 214 6.77 52.86 8.47
C SER A 214 6.44 53.62 7.19
N PHE A 215 5.56 53.08 6.33
CA PHE A 215 5.16 53.74 5.08
C PHE A 215 4.36 55.03 5.33
N PHE A 216 3.45 55.01 6.30
CA PHE A 216 2.62 56.17 6.67
C PHE A 216 3.20 57.00 7.82
N ALA A 217 4.47 56.79 8.21
CA ALA A 217 5.05 57.38 9.41
C ALA A 217 4.93 58.91 9.44
N GLU A 218 5.24 59.59 8.33
CA GLU A 218 5.14 61.05 8.22
C GLU A 218 3.69 61.56 8.31
N GLN A 219 2.75 60.89 7.64
CA GLN A 219 1.32 61.25 7.70
C GLN A 219 0.74 61.02 9.11
N LEU A 220 1.15 59.95 9.78
CA LEU A 220 0.74 59.64 11.15
C LEU A 220 1.35 60.61 12.17
N ILE A 221 2.62 61.02 12.00
CA ILE A 221 3.26 62.03 12.84
C ILE A 221 2.57 63.39 12.65
N ALA A 222 2.23 63.78 11.42
CA ALA A 222 1.49 64.99 11.13
C ALA A 222 0.08 64.98 11.77
N LEU A 223 -0.63 63.86 11.68
CA LEU A 223 -1.93 63.66 12.31
C LEU A 223 -1.84 63.72 13.85
N LYS A 224 -0.84 63.05 14.45
CA LYS A 224 -0.59 63.08 15.90
C LYS A 224 -0.30 64.50 16.40
N ARG A 225 0.51 65.28 15.67
CA ARG A 225 0.80 66.69 16.00
C ARG A 225 -0.45 67.58 15.92
N LYS A 226 -1.40 67.24 15.05
CA LYS A 226 -2.68 67.96 14.91
C LYS A 226 -3.67 67.62 16.03
N ILE A 227 -3.71 66.37 16.49
CA ILE A 227 -4.63 65.90 17.54
C ILE A 227 -4.10 66.19 18.95
N PHE A 228 -2.80 66.11 19.19
CA PHE A 228 -2.16 66.43 20.47
C PHE A 228 -1.15 67.58 20.31
N PRO A 229 -1.61 68.85 20.29
CA PRO A 229 -0.71 70.00 20.29
C PRO A 229 0.06 70.06 21.62
N ARG A 230 1.40 70.04 21.53
CA ARG A 230 2.28 70.23 22.70
C ARG A 230 2.01 71.60 23.32
N ARG A 231 1.59 71.64 24.59
CA ARG A 231 1.53 72.87 25.41
C ARG A 231 2.96 73.41 25.53
N ARG A 232 3.25 74.58 24.93
CA ARG A 232 4.52 75.30 25.15
C ARG A 232 4.55 75.78 26.60
N ILE A 233 5.47 75.25 27.40
CA ILE A 233 5.82 75.85 28.70
C ILE A 233 6.69 77.07 28.40
N HIS A 234 6.17 78.27 28.66
CA HIS A 234 6.93 79.52 28.59
C HIS A 234 7.90 79.53 29.79
N LYS A 235 9.21 79.48 29.54
CA LYS A 235 10.23 79.71 30.57
C LYS A 235 10.37 81.23 30.71
N GLU A 236 9.86 81.80 31.80
CA GLU A 236 10.11 83.21 32.15
C GLU A 236 11.61 83.40 32.44
N ALA A 237 12.21 84.40 31.80
CA ALA A 237 13.56 84.85 32.08
C ALA A 237 13.55 85.68 33.37
N SER A 238 14.37 85.27 34.35
CA SER A 238 14.58 85.98 35.61
C SER A 238 15.25 87.34 35.40
N PRO A 239 14.80 88.43 36.07
CA PRO A 239 15.51 89.70 36.04
C PRO A 239 16.59 89.76 37.12
N ASN A 240 17.78 90.20 36.72
CA ASN A 240 18.93 90.43 37.59
C ASN A 240 18.73 91.63 38.53
N ARG A 241 19.18 91.42 39.79
CA ARG A 241 19.54 92.37 40.87
C ARG A 241 20.05 93.76 40.46
N ILE A 242 19.66 94.79 41.22
CA ILE A 242 20.50 95.92 41.73
C ILE A 242 19.92 96.36 43.11
N ARG A 243 20.60 96.15 44.26
CA ARG A 243 21.28 97.13 45.19
C ARG A 243 20.49 98.43 45.44
N VAL A 244 20.26 98.97 46.65
CA VAL A 244 20.90 98.95 48.00
C VAL A 244 19.79 98.91 49.04
#